data_AF-A0A443NVY1-F1
#
_entry.id   AF-A0A443NVY1-F1
#
_cell.length_a   1.000
_cell.length_b   1.000
_cell.length_c   1.000
_cell.angle_alpha   90.00
_cell.angle_beta   90.00
_cell.angle_gamma   90.00
#
_symmetry.space_group_name_H-M   'P 1'
#
loop_
_entity.id
_entity.type
_entity.pdbx_description
1 polymer ?
#
loop_
_entity_poly.entity_id
_entity_poly.type
_entity_poly.pdbx_seq_one_letter_code
_entity_poly.pdbx_strand_id
1 'polypeptide(L)'
;MPSRDMKMRIIEENSNHVSSARDHLVFAYYVTGHGFGHATRVVEVARHLVAAGHDVHVVTGAPDFVFTSEIQSPNLFIRKVLLDCGAVQADALTVDRLASLEKYSQTAVVPRASILATEVEWLNSIKADLVISDVVPVACRAAADAGIRSVCVTNFSWDFIYAEYVMAAGYHHRSIVWQIAEDYSHCEFLLRLPGYCPMPAFCDVFDVPLVVRRSHKSRAEVRSELGIGEDVKLVLFNFGGQQAGWTLKQESLPEGWLCLVCAASDNQELPPNFIKLAKDVYTPDLIAACDVMLGKIGYGTFSEALAYKLPFVFVRRDYFNEEPFLRNMLEYYQGGVEMIRRDLLTGHWRPYLERALSLKPCYEDGINGGEVAARILQDTAIGKKYASNKFSGARRLRDAIILGYQLQRAPGRDIGIPEWYTLAENELGLRPALPSVGPYEKSTLAESCIENFEILHGDLHDLPDTMAFLKSLAGLNCGVESGKNTEKRQFRERMAASGIFNWEDEIFVARAPGRLDVMGGIADYSGSLVLQMPIKEACHVAVQRNHPSKHKLWKHALARQQAKGQGPIPVLQIVSYGSELSNRAPTFDMDLPYLMDGQQPITYEKAYKFFAQDPSQKWVGSIYCRNNPRFDV
;
A
#
# COMPACT_ATOMS: atom_id res chain seq x y z
N MET A 1 -36.71 11.68 -16.05
CA MET A 1 -37.14 12.28 -14.76
C MET A 1 -35.99 13.12 -14.25
N PRO A 2 -36.21 14.35 -13.78
CA PRO A 2 -35.18 15.39 -13.82
C PRO A 2 -34.03 15.11 -12.85
N SER A 3 -32.82 15.42 -13.31
CA SER A 3 -31.55 15.37 -12.61
C SER A 3 -31.61 16.17 -11.31
N ARG A 4 -31.31 15.52 -10.18
CA ARG A 4 -30.99 16.22 -8.94
C ARG A 4 -29.48 16.42 -8.88
N ASP A 5 -29.05 17.54 -9.46
CA ASP A 5 -27.73 18.12 -9.17
C ASP A 5 -27.64 18.39 -7.67
N MET A 6 -26.67 17.79 -6.99
CA MET A 6 -26.32 18.18 -5.63
C MET A 6 -25.52 19.49 -5.72
N LYS A 7 -26.23 20.59 -6.00
CA LYS A 7 -25.68 21.94 -5.99
C LYS A 7 -25.36 22.33 -4.56
N MET A 8 -24.08 22.57 -4.29
CA MET A 8 -23.61 23.36 -3.16
C MET A 8 -24.25 24.75 -3.29
N ARG A 9 -25.12 25.15 -2.37
CA ARG A 9 -25.61 26.54 -2.30
C ARG A 9 -24.48 27.39 -1.74
N ILE A 10 -23.72 28.02 -2.64
CA ILE A 10 -23.00 29.25 -2.32
C ILE A 10 -24.10 30.29 -2.04
N ILE A 11 -24.13 30.83 -0.83
CA ILE A 11 -24.98 31.98 -0.53
C ILE A 11 -24.30 33.17 -1.20
N GLU A 12 -24.79 33.54 -2.39
CA GLU A 12 -24.48 34.85 -2.98
C GLU A 12 -25.23 35.91 -2.17
N GLU A 13 -24.56 36.50 -1.18
CA GLU A 13 -24.98 37.79 -0.67
C GLU A 13 -24.70 38.84 -1.75
N ASN A 14 -25.78 39.37 -2.35
CA ASN A 14 -25.75 40.56 -3.17
C ASN A 14 -25.09 41.70 -2.39
N SER A 15 -23.82 41.96 -2.65
CA SER A 15 -23.15 43.19 -2.29
C SER A 15 -22.63 43.85 -3.56
N ASN A 16 -23.04 45.10 -3.73
CA ASN A 16 -22.80 45.94 -4.89
C ASN A 16 -21.32 45.96 -5.30
N HIS A 17 -21.11 45.99 -6.62
CA HIS A 17 -19.84 46.25 -7.28
C HIS A 17 -18.98 47.30 -6.58
N VAL A 18 -17.92 46.83 -5.90
CA VAL A 18 -16.66 47.54 -5.76
C VAL A 18 -15.58 46.53 -6.12
N SER A 19 -14.85 46.80 -7.20
CA SER A 19 -13.62 46.10 -7.57
C SER A 19 -12.59 46.30 -6.45
N SER A 20 -12.63 45.46 -5.41
CA SER A 20 -11.55 45.38 -4.43
C SER A 20 -10.37 44.69 -5.09
N ALA A 21 -9.21 45.34 -5.11
CA ALA A 21 -7.94 44.68 -5.40
C ALA A 21 -7.89 43.37 -4.58
N ARG A 22 -7.53 42.24 -5.20
CA ARG A 22 -7.31 41.01 -4.42
C ARG A 22 -6.18 41.31 -3.45
N ASP A 23 -6.48 41.28 -2.15
CA ASP A 23 -5.47 41.48 -1.13
C ASP A 23 -4.37 40.44 -1.35
N HIS A 24 -3.14 40.94 -1.46
CA HIS A 24 -1.95 40.11 -1.54
C HIS A 24 -1.78 39.37 -0.21
N LEU A 25 -1.46 38.09 -0.26
CA LEU A 25 -1.37 37.21 0.91
C LEU A 25 -0.04 36.44 0.86
N VAL A 26 0.45 36.04 2.02
CA VAL A 26 1.67 35.27 2.22
C VAL A 26 1.33 33.90 2.80
N PHE A 27 1.60 32.84 2.05
CA PHE A 27 1.39 31.45 2.45
C PHE A 27 2.70 30.77 2.81
N ALA A 28 2.76 30.10 3.97
CA ALA A 28 3.85 29.19 4.32
C ALA A 28 3.42 27.75 4.08
N TYR A 29 3.94 27.10 3.03
CA TYR A 29 3.55 25.76 2.63
C TYR A 29 4.63 24.73 2.99
N TYR A 30 4.38 23.96 4.03
CA TYR A 30 5.26 22.91 4.52
C TYR A 30 5.03 21.59 3.79
N VAL A 31 6.11 20.95 3.34
CA VAL A 31 6.08 19.69 2.62
C VAL A 31 6.90 18.65 3.38
N THR A 32 6.29 17.50 3.66
CA THR A 32 7.00 16.38 4.27
C THR A 32 8.25 16.00 3.48
N GLY A 33 9.28 15.53 4.19
CA GLY A 33 10.50 14.96 3.60
C GLY A 33 10.27 13.67 2.81
N HIS A 34 9.04 13.16 2.74
CA HIS A 34 8.73 11.86 2.18
C HIS A 34 8.43 11.89 0.67
N GLY A 35 9.44 11.61 -0.15
CA GLY A 35 9.25 11.27 -1.57
C GLY A 35 8.72 12.42 -2.45
N PHE A 36 8.81 12.23 -3.77
CA PHE A 36 8.46 13.27 -4.74
C PHE A 36 6.96 13.50 -4.90
N GLY A 37 6.12 12.52 -4.56
CA GLY A 37 4.66 12.62 -4.74
C GLY A 37 4.01 13.74 -3.93
N HIS A 38 4.57 14.06 -2.75
CA HIS A 38 4.14 15.19 -1.92
C HIS A 38 4.55 16.52 -2.56
N ALA A 39 5.80 16.65 -2.99
CA ALA A 39 6.26 17.84 -3.69
C ALA A 39 5.42 18.13 -4.95
N THR A 40 5.13 17.12 -5.78
CA THR A 40 4.37 17.32 -7.03
C THR A 40 2.92 17.75 -6.81
N ARG A 41 2.24 17.28 -5.74
CA ARG A 41 0.88 17.75 -5.42
C ARG A 41 0.88 19.15 -4.83
N VAL A 42 1.90 19.52 -4.06
CA VAL A 42 2.08 20.88 -3.54
C VAL A 42 2.32 21.85 -4.68
N VAL A 43 3.14 21.49 -5.67
CA VAL A 43 3.35 22.28 -6.89
C VAL A 43 2.01 22.65 -7.53
N GLU A 44 1.10 21.68 -7.66
CA GLU A 44 -0.19 21.88 -8.31
C GLU A 44 -1.08 22.89 -7.56
N VAL A 45 -1.06 22.90 -6.23
CA VAL A 45 -1.78 23.89 -5.39
C VAL A 45 -1.07 25.25 -5.38
N ALA A 46 0.25 25.25 -5.14
CA ALA A 46 1.08 26.45 -5.05
C ALA A 46 1.04 27.26 -6.35
N ARG A 47 1.04 26.59 -7.51
CA ARG A 47 0.88 27.20 -8.83
C ARG A 47 -0.38 28.08 -8.91
N HIS A 48 -1.50 27.63 -8.37
CA HIS A 48 -2.76 28.41 -8.37
C HIS A 48 -2.73 29.57 -7.38
N LEU A 49 -2.09 29.41 -6.21
CA LEU A 49 -1.89 30.51 -5.25
C LEU A 49 -1.01 31.61 -5.84
N VAL A 50 0.12 31.22 -6.46
CA VAL A 50 1.04 32.14 -7.13
C VAL A 50 0.36 32.83 -8.32
N ALA A 51 -0.37 32.08 -9.15
CA ALA A 51 -1.12 32.65 -10.28
C ALA A 51 -2.22 33.63 -9.85
N ALA A 52 -2.73 33.51 -8.61
CA ALA A 52 -3.67 34.46 -8.03
C ALA A 52 -3.01 35.75 -7.49
N GLY A 53 -1.68 35.83 -7.50
CA GLY A 53 -0.91 37.02 -7.10
C GLY A 53 -0.37 36.99 -5.66
N HIS A 54 -0.38 35.83 -5.01
CA HIS A 54 0.09 35.65 -3.64
C HIS A 54 1.54 35.18 -3.57
N ASP A 55 2.20 35.46 -2.45
CA ASP A 55 3.52 34.93 -2.13
C ASP A 55 3.38 33.55 -1.48
N VAL A 56 4.16 32.59 -1.96
CA VAL A 56 4.17 31.22 -1.45
C VAL A 56 5.58 30.82 -1.06
N HIS A 57 5.80 30.64 0.23
CA HIS A 57 7.03 30.12 0.81
C HIS A 57 6.91 28.61 1.01
N VAL A 58 7.51 27.83 0.11
CA VAL A 58 7.56 26.38 0.22
C VAL A 58 8.72 25.96 1.12
N VAL A 59 8.41 25.30 2.23
CA VAL A 59 9.39 24.72 3.16
C VAL A 59 9.50 23.22 2.86
N THR A 60 10.64 22.77 2.36
CA THR A 60 10.77 21.39 1.85
C THR A 60 12.22 20.88 1.83
N GLY A 61 12.38 19.57 1.94
CA GLY A 61 13.63 18.86 1.62
C GLY A 61 13.78 18.44 0.16
N ALA A 62 12.74 18.54 -0.67
CA ALA A 62 12.78 18.15 -2.07
C ALA A 62 13.65 19.12 -2.91
N PRO A 63 14.27 18.71 -4.03
CA PRO A 63 15.05 19.60 -4.90
C PRO A 63 14.25 20.79 -5.48
N ASP A 64 14.91 21.94 -5.70
CA ASP A 64 14.26 23.17 -6.22
C ASP A 64 13.57 22.96 -7.57
N PHE A 65 14.21 22.20 -8.47
CA PHE A 65 13.72 22.00 -9.83
C PHE A 65 12.30 21.41 -9.89
N VAL A 66 11.88 20.68 -8.85
CA VAL A 66 10.52 20.10 -8.78
C VAL A 66 9.45 21.19 -8.78
N PHE A 67 9.76 22.36 -8.20
CA PHE A 67 8.85 23.50 -8.12
C PHE A 67 9.12 24.50 -9.24
N THR A 68 10.39 24.82 -9.50
CA THR A 68 10.77 25.88 -10.45
C THR A 68 10.60 25.49 -11.91
N SER A 69 10.48 24.19 -12.23
CA SER A 69 10.15 23.76 -13.60
C SER A 69 8.72 24.17 -13.99
N GLU A 70 7.79 24.12 -13.04
CA GLU A 70 6.37 24.39 -13.25
C GLU A 70 5.95 25.80 -12.86
N ILE A 71 6.66 26.42 -11.90
CA ILE A 71 6.31 27.72 -11.33
C ILE A 71 7.50 28.68 -11.52
N GLN A 72 7.47 29.43 -12.61
CA GLN A 72 8.43 30.49 -12.89
C GLN A 72 7.83 31.84 -12.48
N SER A 73 7.97 32.20 -11.21
CA SER A 73 7.39 33.42 -10.66
C SER A 73 8.27 34.01 -9.55
N PRO A 74 8.39 35.34 -9.44
CA PRO A 74 9.09 35.98 -8.32
C PRO A 74 8.39 35.78 -6.98
N ASN A 75 7.12 35.37 -6.97
CA ASN A 75 6.31 35.17 -5.76
C ASN A 75 6.44 33.74 -5.19
N LEU A 76 7.29 32.90 -5.78
CA LEU A 76 7.63 31.58 -5.24
C LEU A 76 8.96 31.66 -4.51
N PHE A 77 8.95 31.31 -3.22
CA PHE A 77 10.14 31.24 -2.38
C PHE A 77 10.33 29.81 -1.89
N ILE A 78 11.55 29.29 -1.94
CA ILE A 78 11.86 27.92 -1.49
C ILE A 78 12.83 27.98 -0.31
N ARG A 79 12.45 27.40 0.83
CA ARG A 79 13.27 27.27 2.04
C ARG A 79 13.61 25.81 2.28
N LYS A 80 14.91 25.49 2.25
CA LYS A 80 15.43 24.12 2.44
C LYS A 80 15.53 23.75 3.91
N VAL A 81 14.47 23.16 4.44
CA VAL A 81 14.41 22.64 5.81
C VAL A 81 13.66 21.32 5.81
N LEU A 82 14.20 20.35 6.54
CA LEU A 82 13.61 19.03 6.74
C LEU A 82 13.07 18.95 8.17
N LEU A 83 11.73 18.98 8.31
CA LEU A 83 11.06 18.99 9.62
C LEU A 83 10.43 17.64 10.00
N ASP A 84 10.39 16.71 9.06
CA ASP A 84 10.09 15.30 9.27
C ASP A 84 10.86 14.44 8.25
N CYS A 85 10.82 13.12 8.42
CA CYS A 85 11.45 12.18 7.48
C CYS A 85 10.47 11.27 6.74
N GLY A 86 9.21 11.21 7.19
CA GLY A 86 8.22 10.22 6.77
C GLY A 86 8.70 8.77 6.89
N ALA A 87 8.35 7.93 5.90
CA ALA A 87 8.74 6.52 5.89
C ALA A 87 10.10 6.30 5.19
N VAL A 88 11.06 5.73 5.92
CA VAL A 88 12.38 5.31 5.42
C VAL A 88 12.21 4.03 4.61
N GLN A 89 12.64 4.05 3.36
CA GLN A 89 12.59 2.88 2.46
C GLN A 89 13.91 2.10 2.56
N ALA A 90 13.83 0.81 2.89
CA ALA A 90 14.98 -0.10 2.85
C ALA A 90 15.33 -0.48 1.41
N ASP A 91 14.30 -0.67 0.58
CA ASP A 91 14.40 -0.88 -0.85
C ASP A 91 13.15 -0.31 -1.55
N ALA A 92 13.09 -0.39 -2.87
CA ALA A 92 12.01 0.17 -3.68
C ALA A 92 10.59 -0.31 -3.29
N LEU A 93 10.50 -1.47 -2.62
CA LEU A 93 9.27 -2.17 -2.24
C LEU A 93 9.13 -2.41 -0.73
N THR A 94 10.09 -2.01 0.11
CA THR A 94 10.08 -2.31 1.55
C THR A 94 10.31 -1.07 2.39
N VAL A 95 9.41 -0.79 3.33
CA VAL A 95 9.61 0.25 4.35
C VAL A 95 10.31 -0.32 5.58
N ASP A 96 11.34 0.39 6.05
CA ASP A 96 11.97 0.13 7.34
C ASP A 96 11.25 0.90 8.45
N ARG A 97 10.41 0.20 9.20
CA ARG A 97 9.59 0.76 10.28
C ARG A 97 10.43 1.29 11.44
N LEU A 98 11.50 0.58 11.81
CA LEU A 98 12.36 0.96 12.94
C LEU A 98 13.20 2.18 12.56
N ALA A 99 13.85 2.14 11.39
CA ALA A 99 14.63 3.26 10.89
C ALA A 99 13.75 4.50 10.68
N SER A 100 12.48 4.34 10.28
CA SER A 100 11.53 5.45 10.19
C SER A 100 11.30 6.12 11.54
N LEU A 101 11.03 5.35 12.61
CA LEU A 101 10.78 5.90 13.94
C LEU A 101 12.04 6.52 14.55
N GLU A 102 13.20 5.89 14.37
CA GLU A 102 14.47 6.43 14.85
C GLU A 102 14.83 7.74 14.15
N LYS A 103 14.70 7.76 12.81
CA LYS A 103 14.97 8.97 12.03
C LYS A 103 14.00 10.09 12.37
N TYR A 104 12.72 9.78 12.59
CA TYR A 104 11.74 10.78 13.01
C TYR A 104 12.09 11.33 14.39
N SER A 105 12.48 10.47 15.33
CA SER A 105 12.92 10.89 16.66
C SER A 105 14.08 11.89 16.58
N GLN A 106 15.12 11.57 15.80
CA GLN A 106 16.29 12.44 15.62
C GLN A 106 15.95 13.75 14.90
N THR A 107 15.02 13.72 13.93
CA THR A 107 14.71 14.88 13.08
C THR A 107 13.71 15.83 13.72
N ALA A 108 12.69 15.31 14.41
CA ALA A 108 11.53 16.08 14.84
C ALA A 108 11.26 16.06 16.35
N VAL A 109 11.71 15.02 17.08
CA VAL A 109 11.42 14.87 18.52
C VAL A 109 12.55 15.46 19.37
N VAL A 110 13.80 15.05 19.13
CA VAL A 110 14.97 15.52 19.89
C VAL A 110 15.18 17.03 19.76
N PRO A 111 15.23 17.63 18.55
CA PRO A 111 15.43 19.08 18.37
C PRO A 111 14.14 19.90 18.47
N ARG A 112 13.01 19.30 18.88
CA ARG A 112 11.66 19.88 18.76
C ARG A 112 11.55 21.31 19.28
N ALA A 113 12.05 21.58 20.50
CA ALA A 113 11.95 22.90 21.10
C ALA A 113 12.66 23.98 20.27
N SER A 114 13.83 23.64 19.69
CA SER A 114 14.57 24.54 18.80
C SER A 114 13.86 24.72 17.46
N ILE A 115 13.25 23.66 16.93
CA ILE A 115 12.45 23.74 15.69
C ILE A 115 11.29 24.69 15.90
N LEU A 116 10.48 24.51 16.95
CA LEU A 116 9.32 25.36 17.21
C LEU A 116 9.71 26.83 17.36
N ALA A 117 10.75 27.14 18.14
CA ALA A 117 11.22 28.51 18.29
C ALA A 117 11.65 29.14 16.95
N THR A 118 12.39 28.40 16.13
CA THR A 118 12.87 28.85 14.82
C THR A 118 11.71 29.06 13.85
N GLU A 119 10.76 28.13 13.80
CA GLU A 119 9.62 28.22 12.88
C GLU A 119 8.65 29.33 13.29
N VAL A 120 8.39 29.53 14.58
CA VAL A 120 7.58 30.65 15.07
C VAL A 120 8.21 32.00 14.70
N GLU A 121 9.52 32.16 14.92
CA GLU A 121 10.24 33.38 14.53
C GLU A 121 10.17 33.60 13.01
N TRP A 122 10.41 32.54 12.22
CA TRP A 122 10.40 32.63 10.77
C TRP A 122 9.01 32.95 10.20
N LEU A 123 7.95 32.29 10.68
CA LEU A 123 6.57 32.55 10.27
C LEU A 123 6.16 34.01 10.51
N ASN A 124 6.55 34.57 11.67
CA ASN A 124 6.31 35.98 11.98
C ASN A 124 7.16 36.92 11.10
N SER A 125 8.40 36.54 10.79
CA SER A 125 9.30 37.35 9.96
C SER A 125 8.79 37.57 8.54
N ILE A 126 8.15 36.54 7.97
CA ILE A 126 7.54 36.61 6.63
C ILE A 126 6.11 37.15 6.68
N LYS A 127 5.55 37.40 7.88
CA LYS A 127 4.17 37.83 8.08
C LYS A 127 3.16 36.87 7.41
N ALA A 128 3.32 35.57 7.63
CA ALA A 128 2.46 34.57 7.02
C ALA A 128 0.99 34.77 7.44
N ASP A 129 0.09 34.81 6.45
CA ASP A 129 -1.37 34.91 6.67
C ASP A 129 -2.00 33.54 6.94
N LEU A 130 -1.42 32.48 6.38
CA LEU A 130 -1.87 31.11 6.56
C LEU A 130 -0.72 30.11 6.43
N VAL A 131 -0.67 29.15 7.34
CA VAL A 131 0.22 27.98 7.24
C VAL A 131 -0.52 26.82 6.58
N ILE A 132 0.11 26.22 5.57
CA ILE A 132 -0.42 25.04 4.87
C ILE A 132 0.53 23.89 5.12
N SER A 133 0.01 22.72 5.47
CA SER A 133 0.83 21.53 5.71
C SER A 133 0.43 20.37 4.79
N ASP A 134 1.35 19.96 3.93
CA ASP A 134 1.37 18.63 3.33
C ASP A 134 2.01 17.66 4.34
N VAL A 135 1.22 17.34 5.38
CA VAL A 135 1.48 16.30 6.40
C VAL A 135 2.80 16.49 7.19
N VAL A 136 3.24 17.73 7.37
CA VAL A 136 4.30 18.09 8.35
C VAL A 136 3.65 18.42 9.70
N PRO A 137 3.77 17.57 10.75
CA PRO A 137 3.03 17.78 12.00
C PRO A 137 3.44 19.05 12.72
N VAL A 138 4.74 19.24 12.92
CA VAL A 138 5.30 20.36 13.70
C VAL A 138 4.92 21.74 13.14
N ALA A 139 4.60 21.83 11.84
CA ALA A 139 4.13 23.07 11.21
C ALA A 139 2.79 23.55 11.80
N CYS A 140 1.87 22.63 12.12
CA CYS A 140 0.57 22.97 12.71
C CYS A 140 0.74 23.54 14.12
N ARG A 141 1.67 22.96 14.90
CA ARG A 141 2.01 23.45 16.23
C ARG A 141 2.74 24.79 16.18
N ALA A 142 3.73 24.94 15.30
CA ALA A 142 4.45 26.20 15.12
C ALA A 142 3.50 27.33 14.68
N ALA A 143 2.54 27.06 13.80
CA ALA A 143 1.51 28.02 13.41
C ALA A 143 0.68 28.48 14.62
N ALA A 144 0.21 27.53 15.46
CA ALA A 144 -0.55 27.84 16.66
C ALA A 144 0.26 28.66 17.67
N ASP A 145 1.53 28.29 17.91
CA ASP A 145 2.44 29.02 18.79
C ASP A 145 2.74 30.44 18.25
N ALA A 146 2.70 30.63 16.93
CA ALA A 146 2.81 31.94 16.27
C ALA A 146 1.49 32.73 16.22
N GLY A 147 0.35 32.14 16.63
CA GLY A 147 -0.97 32.77 16.51
C GLY A 147 -1.52 32.82 15.08
N ILE A 148 -1.00 31.98 14.17
CA ILE A 148 -1.38 31.90 12.75
C ILE A 148 -2.24 30.66 12.53
N ARG A 149 -3.27 30.78 11.70
CA ARG A 149 -4.15 29.65 11.35
C ARG A 149 -3.41 28.66 10.44
N SER A 150 -3.73 27.37 10.58
CA SER A 150 -3.14 26.33 9.73
C SER A 150 -4.17 25.39 9.12
N VAL A 151 -3.91 24.93 7.91
CA VAL A 151 -4.75 23.97 7.18
C VAL A 151 -3.87 22.84 6.64
N CYS A 152 -4.30 21.60 6.80
CA CYS A 152 -3.62 20.45 6.19
C CYS A 152 -4.22 20.11 4.82
N VAL A 153 -3.38 19.70 3.87
CA VAL A 153 -3.81 19.20 2.55
C VAL A 153 -3.17 17.85 2.29
N THR A 154 -3.90 16.75 2.50
CA THR A 154 -3.34 15.40 2.41
C THR A 154 -4.41 14.32 2.29
N ASN A 155 -4.00 13.10 1.97
CA ASN A 155 -4.83 11.90 2.02
C ASN A 155 -4.45 10.97 3.19
N PHE A 156 -3.32 11.16 3.87
CA PHE A 156 -2.97 10.39 5.07
C PHE A 156 -2.25 11.27 6.10
N SER A 157 -2.12 10.74 7.32
CA SER A 157 -1.41 11.40 8.42
C SER A 157 -0.34 10.48 9.02
N TRP A 158 0.77 11.06 9.51
CA TRP A 158 1.88 10.27 10.06
C TRP A 158 1.53 9.52 11.35
N ASP A 159 0.58 10.00 12.16
CA ASP A 159 0.09 9.26 13.34
C ASP A 159 -0.56 7.93 12.91
N PHE A 160 -1.29 7.93 11.79
CA PHE A 160 -1.87 6.72 11.21
C PHE A 160 -0.78 5.76 10.68
N ILE A 161 0.20 6.28 9.95
CA ILE A 161 1.27 5.43 9.39
C ILE A 161 2.15 4.84 10.52
N TYR A 162 2.59 5.68 11.47
CA TYR A 162 3.49 5.26 12.54
C TYR A 162 2.80 4.44 13.63
N ALA A 163 1.47 4.51 13.76
CA ALA A 163 0.69 3.69 14.67
C ALA A 163 1.06 2.19 14.56
N GLU A 164 1.15 1.64 13.34
CA GLU A 164 1.57 0.25 13.15
C GLU A 164 3.06 0.04 13.45
N TYR A 165 3.90 1.01 13.10
CA TYR A 165 5.35 0.89 13.25
C TYR A 165 5.71 0.76 14.73
N VAL A 166 5.05 1.53 15.59
CA VAL A 166 5.23 1.47 17.04
C VAL A 166 4.76 0.13 17.62
N MET A 167 3.69 -0.47 17.08
CA MET A 167 3.24 -1.80 17.51
C MET A 167 4.30 -2.88 17.23
N ALA A 168 5.13 -2.70 16.20
CA ALA A 168 6.26 -3.59 15.90
C ALA A 168 7.55 -3.24 16.68
N ALA A 169 7.78 -1.95 16.97
CA ALA A 169 9.01 -1.44 17.60
C ALA A 169 9.01 -1.49 19.13
N GLY A 170 7.86 -1.70 19.77
CA GLY A 170 7.69 -1.69 21.22
C GLY A 170 7.29 -0.33 21.79
N TYR A 171 7.03 -0.30 23.11
CA TYR A 171 6.34 0.81 23.79
C TYR A 171 7.07 2.15 23.77
N HIS A 172 8.40 2.17 23.59
CA HIS A 172 9.23 3.38 23.69
C HIS A 172 8.90 4.46 22.65
N HIS A 173 8.31 4.09 21.51
CA HIS A 173 7.97 5.03 20.44
C HIS A 173 6.50 5.50 20.46
N ARG A 174 5.68 5.08 21.44
CA ARG A 174 4.25 5.45 21.50
C ARG A 174 4.01 6.95 21.62
N SER A 175 4.87 7.66 22.35
CA SER A 175 4.75 9.12 22.50
C SER A 175 4.83 9.86 21.15
N ILE A 176 5.52 9.31 20.15
CA ILE A 176 5.64 9.91 18.81
C ILE A 176 4.26 10.04 18.16
N VAL A 177 3.47 8.97 18.17
CA VAL A 177 2.14 8.95 17.53
C VAL A 177 1.19 9.94 18.22
N TRP A 178 1.19 9.99 19.55
CA TRP A 178 0.38 10.94 20.30
C TRP A 178 0.78 12.38 20.05
N GLN A 179 2.09 12.66 19.99
CA GLN A 179 2.59 13.99 19.71
C GLN A 179 2.24 14.46 18.29
N ILE A 180 2.33 13.57 17.30
CA ILE A 180 1.92 13.87 15.92
C ILE A 180 0.41 14.18 15.87
N ALA A 181 -0.41 13.38 16.55
CA ALA A 181 -1.85 13.60 16.59
C ALA A 181 -2.21 14.91 17.32
N GLU A 182 -1.51 15.25 18.41
CA GLU A 182 -1.63 16.55 19.09
C GLU A 182 -1.29 17.69 18.14
N ASP A 183 -0.16 17.61 17.43
CA ASP A 183 0.27 18.62 16.47
C ASP A 183 -0.78 18.87 15.38
N TYR A 184 -1.30 17.80 14.76
CA TYR A 184 -2.37 17.94 13.77
C TYR A 184 -3.67 18.51 14.34
N SER A 185 -3.96 18.29 15.63
CA SER A 185 -5.19 18.82 16.26
C SER A 185 -5.23 20.34 16.36
N HIS A 186 -4.08 21.01 16.17
CA HIS A 186 -3.98 22.47 16.13
C HIS A 186 -4.36 23.07 14.77
N CYS A 187 -4.50 22.27 13.70
CA CYS A 187 -4.98 22.79 12.43
C CYS A 187 -6.48 23.09 12.46
N GLU A 188 -6.89 24.11 11.70
CA GLU A 188 -8.28 24.55 11.60
C GLU A 188 -9.15 23.48 10.95
N PHE A 189 -8.67 22.91 9.83
CA PHE A 189 -9.30 21.78 9.16
C PHE A 189 -8.33 21.08 8.19
N LEU A 190 -8.77 19.93 7.70
CA LEU A 190 -8.13 19.14 6.65
C LEU A 190 -8.85 19.29 5.31
N LEU A 191 -8.13 19.68 4.26
CA LEU A 191 -8.50 19.41 2.87
C LEU A 191 -8.05 17.99 2.52
N ARG A 192 -9.01 17.07 2.48
CA ARG A 192 -8.74 15.65 2.32
C ARG A 192 -8.78 15.25 0.85
N LEU A 193 -7.68 14.70 0.38
CA LEU A 193 -7.58 14.25 -1.01
C LEU A 193 -8.14 12.82 -1.16
N PRO A 194 -8.64 12.43 -2.35
CA PRO A 194 -9.19 11.09 -2.57
C PRO A 194 -8.15 9.99 -2.38
N GLY A 195 -8.59 8.78 -2.00
CA GLY A 195 -7.69 7.67 -1.63
C GLY A 195 -7.16 7.80 -0.19
N TYR A 196 -7.96 8.39 0.70
CA TYR A 196 -7.52 8.76 2.03
C TYR A 196 -7.48 7.58 3.02
N CYS A 197 -6.59 7.69 4.00
CA CYS A 197 -6.56 6.87 5.19
C CYS A 197 -7.45 7.48 6.30
N PRO A 198 -7.82 6.71 7.33
CA PRO A 198 -8.39 7.24 8.56
C PRO A 198 -7.48 8.29 9.19
N MET A 199 -8.03 9.46 9.50
CA MET A 199 -7.26 10.59 10.04
C MET A 199 -7.99 11.23 11.23
N PRO A 200 -8.10 10.53 12.38
CA PRO A 200 -8.92 10.95 13.51
C PRO A 200 -8.35 12.13 14.33
N ALA A 201 -7.10 12.54 14.05
CA ALA A 201 -6.47 13.72 14.65
C ALA A 201 -7.15 15.03 14.20
N PHE A 202 -7.78 15.02 13.02
CA PHE A 202 -8.41 16.20 12.43
C PHE A 202 -9.86 16.33 12.89
N CYS A 203 -10.25 17.54 13.32
CA CYS A 203 -11.60 17.82 13.77
C CYS A 203 -12.54 18.05 12.57
N ASP A 204 -12.18 18.95 11.66
CA ASP A 204 -12.98 19.31 10.50
C ASP A 204 -12.29 18.86 9.20
N VAL A 205 -13.07 18.31 8.27
CA VAL A 205 -12.56 17.66 7.06
C VAL A 205 -13.42 18.05 5.85
N PHE A 206 -12.77 18.57 4.81
CA PHE A 206 -13.38 18.92 3.53
C PHE A 206 -12.77 18.06 2.44
N ASP A 207 -13.59 17.21 1.83
CA ASP A 207 -13.15 16.40 0.70
C ASP A 207 -12.99 17.31 -0.54
N VAL A 208 -11.82 17.25 -1.17
CA VAL A 208 -11.53 17.97 -2.42
C VAL A 208 -11.31 17.00 -3.57
N PRO A 209 -11.47 17.43 -4.84
CA PRO A 209 -11.20 16.58 -5.99
C PRO A 209 -9.72 16.14 -6.06
N LEU A 210 -9.38 15.22 -6.98
CA LEU A 210 -7.99 14.81 -7.18
C LEU A 210 -7.11 16.02 -7.52
N VAL A 211 -5.96 16.10 -6.84
CA VAL A 211 -4.91 17.08 -7.14
C VAL A 211 -3.92 16.41 -8.08
N VAL A 212 -3.95 16.80 -9.35
CA VAL A 212 -3.09 16.23 -10.40
C VAL A 212 -2.54 17.34 -11.28
N ARG A 213 -1.28 17.18 -11.71
CA ARG A 213 -0.68 18.07 -12.69
C ARG A 213 -1.24 17.77 -14.08
N ARG A 214 -1.47 18.81 -14.87
CA ARG A 214 -2.02 18.70 -16.23
C ARG A 214 -0.93 18.35 -17.23
N SER A 215 -1.24 17.52 -18.21
CA SER A 215 -0.38 17.28 -19.36
C SER A 215 -0.22 18.58 -20.16
N HIS A 216 1.01 18.91 -20.52
CA HIS A 216 1.36 20.01 -21.41
C HIS A 216 1.27 19.61 -22.88
N LYS A 217 1.51 18.33 -23.18
CA LYS A 217 1.53 17.80 -24.55
C LYS A 217 0.48 16.70 -24.73
N SER A 218 -0.04 16.60 -25.95
CA SER A 218 -0.88 15.48 -26.35
C SER A 218 -0.06 14.20 -26.50
N ARG A 219 -0.73 13.04 -26.42
CA ARG A 219 -0.12 11.73 -26.67
C ARG A 219 0.67 11.69 -27.99
N ALA A 220 0.09 12.21 -29.07
CA ALA A 220 0.70 12.18 -30.40
C ALA A 220 2.00 12.99 -30.46
N GLU A 221 2.04 14.15 -29.80
CA GLU A 221 3.25 14.98 -29.73
C GLU A 221 4.36 14.28 -28.95
N VAL A 222 4.06 13.75 -27.76
CA VAL A 222 5.03 13.02 -26.93
C VAL A 222 5.60 11.81 -27.68
N ARG A 223 4.74 11.04 -28.34
CA ARG A 223 5.17 9.85 -29.08
C ARG A 223 5.99 10.20 -30.31
N SER A 224 5.65 11.28 -31.03
CA SER A 224 6.45 11.79 -32.14
C SER A 224 7.84 12.24 -31.69
N GLU A 225 7.95 12.93 -30.55
CA GLU A 225 9.25 13.37 -29.98
C GLU A 225 10.13 12.18 -29.58
N LEU A 226 9.52 11.09 -29.12
CA LEU A 226 10.21 9.84 -28.78
C LEU A 226 10.49 8.95 -30.01
N GLY A 227 9.98 9.29 -31.18
CA GLY A 227 10.09 8.46 -32.40
C GLY A 227 9.29 7.16 -32.34
N ILE A 228 8.19 7.14 -31.60
CA ILE A 228 7.35 5.96 -31.35
C ILE A 228 6.04 6.06 -32.15
N GLY A 229 5.73 5.05 -32.97
CA GLY A 229 4.46 4.98 -33.71
C GLY A 229 3.23 4.78 -32.81
N GLU A 230 2.04 5.17 -33.25
CA GLU A 230 0.79 5.01 -32.47
C GLU A 230 0.34 3.55 -32.29
N ASP A 231 0.79 2.66 -33.18
CA ASP A 231 0.52 1.23 -33.16
C ASP A 231 1.34 0.46 -32.12
N VAL A 232 2.47 1.03 -31.69
CA VAL A 232 3.36 0.44 -30.68
C VAL A 232 2.70 0.51 -29.29
N LYS A 233 2.86 -0.52 -28.47
CA LYS A 233 2.40 -0.47 -27.07
C LYS A 233 3.50 0.00 -26.14
N LEU A 234 3.16 0.95 -25.27
CA LEU A 234 4.12 1.66 -24.43
C LEU A 234 3.82 1.47 -22.94
N VAL A 235 4.82 0.98 -22.20
CA VAL A 235 4.76 0.83 -20.74
C VAL A 235 5.57 1.95 -20.10
N LEU A 236 5.02 2.64 -19.11
CA LEU A 236 5.79 3.54 -18.25
C LEU A 236 6.25 2.79 -17.00
N PHE A 237 7.55 2.63 -16.84
CA PHE A 237 8.17 1.96 -15.71
C PHE A 237 8.68 2.97 -14.68
N ASN A 238 8.04 3.02 -13.51
CA ASN A 238 8.38 4.00 -12.46
C ASN A 238 8.39 3.39 -11.05
N PHE A 239 9.60 3.33 -10.48
CA PHE A 239 9.84 2.92 -9.09
C PHE A 239 10.49 4.03 -8.25
N GLY A 240 10.50 5.27 -8.74
CA GLY A 240 10.99 6.44 -8.01
C GLY A 240 12.50 6.51 -7.81
N GLY A 241 13.29 5.95 -8.75
CA GLY A 241 14.75 6.12 -8.80
C GLY A 241 15.57 5.37 -7.74
N GLN A 242 14.93 4.56 -6.88
CA GLN A 242 15.65 3.69 -5.96
C GLN A 242 16.25 2.49 -6.68
N GLN A 243 17.42 2.04 -6.21
CA GLN A 243 18.07 0.85 -6.75
C GLN A 243 17.15 -0.35 -6.59
N ALA A 244 16.81 -0.88 -7.75
CA ALA A 244 16.00 -2.04 -7.96
C ALA A 244 16.90 -3.29 -7.89
N GLY A 245 16.62 -4.21 -6.97
CA GLY A 245 17.29 -5.52 -6.93
C GLY A 245 16.86 -6.47 -8.06
N TRP A 246 16.47 -5.94 -9.23
CA TRP A 246 15.96 -6.70 -10.37
C TRP A 246 16.64 -6.31 -11.68
N THR A 247 16.77 -7.29 -12.57
CA THR A 247 17.35 -7.12 -13.90
C THR A 247 16.22 -7.00 -14.93
N LEU A 248 16.21 -5.91 -15.68
CA LEU A 248 15.31 -5.73 -16.81
C LEU A 248 15.76 -6.63 -17.96
N LYS A 249 14.85 -7.44 -18.50
CA LYS A 249 15.13 -8.38 -19.59
C LYS A 249 14.21 -8.10 -20.76
N GLN A 250 14.72 -8.26 -21.99
CA GLN A 250 13.95 -8.01 -23.20
C GLN A 250 12.67 -8.85 -23.24
N GLU A 251 12.75 -10.10 -22.79
CA GLU A 251 11.64 -11.06 -22.76
C GLU A 251 10.52 -10.68 -21.78
N SER A 252 10.75 -9.67 -20.92
CA SER A 252 9.76 -9.25 -19.92
C SER A 252 8.55 -8.56 -20.55
N LEU A 253 8.74 -7.97 -21.73
CA LEU A 253 7.67 -7.32 -22.48
C LEU A 253 7.07 -8.27 -23.53
N PRO A 254 5.80 -8.07 -23.91
CA PRO A 254 5.26 -8.69 -25.11
C PRO A 254 6.02 -8.22 -26.36
N GLU A 255 5.98 -9.03 -27.42
CA GLU A 255 6.66 -8.70 -28.67
C GLU A 255 6.14 -7.40 -29.29
N GLY A 256 7.04 -6.54 -29.77
CA GLY A 256 6.71 -5.23 -30.34
C GLY A 256 6.41 -4.12 -29.32
N TRP A 257 6.48 -4.39 -28.02
CA TRP A 257 6.26 -3.38 -26.98
C TRP A 257 7.56 -2.65 -26.61
N LEU A 258 7.41 -1.39 -26.20
CA LEU A 258 8.48 -0.56 -25.65
C LEU A 258 8.17 -0.19 -24.20
N CYS A 259 9.22 0.02 -23.42
CA CYS A 259 9.13 0.43 -22.03
C CYS A 259 9.95 1.70 -21.79
N LEU A 260 9.31 2.76 -21.29
CA LEU A 260 9.98 3.98 -20.87
C LEU A 260 10.38 3.86 -19.39
N VAL A 261 11.67 4.03 -19.08
CA VAL A 261 12.21 3.82 -17.74
C VAL A 261 12.49 5.16 -17.07
N CYS A 262 11.70 5.48 -16.05
CA CYS A 262 11.89 6.68 -15.22
C CYS A 262 13.08 6.50 -14.26
N ALA A 263 13.89 7.56 -14.12
CA ALA A 263 14.95 7.67 -13.11
C ALA A 263 15.95 6.49 -13.11
N ALA A 264 16.24 5.91 -14.28
CA ALA A 264 17.30 4.90 -14.41
C ALA A 264 18.67 5.50 -14.05
N SER A 265 19.53 4.71 -13.41
CA SER A 265 20.87 5.19 -13.06
C SER A 265 21.74 5.40 -14.30
N ASP A 266 22.79 6.23 -14.20
CA ASP A 266 23.63 6.58 -15.36
C ASP A 266 24.44 5.41 -15.90
N ASN A 267 24.71 4.42 -15.05
CA ASN A 267 25.48 3.23 -15.39
C ASN A 267 24.60 2.00 -15.64
N GLN A 268 23.27 2.16 -15.69
CA GLN A 268 22.37 1.04 -15.92
C GLN A 268 22.25 0.76 -17.43
N GLU A 269 22.80 -0.36 -17.87
CA GLU A 269 22.52 -0.89 -19.20
C GLU A 269 21.06 -1.37 -19.27
N LEU A 270 20.34 -0.89 -20.28
CA LEU A 270 18.95 -1.25 -20.54
C LEU A 270 18.85 -2.13 -21.79
N PRO A 271 17.96 -3.14 -21.82
CA PRO A 271 17.71 -3.92 -23.02
C PRO A 271 17.17 -3.04 -24.17
N PRO A 272 17.28 -3.46 -25.45
CA PRO A 272 16.93 -2.63 -26.60
C PRO A 272 15.49 -2.09 -26.63
N ASN A 273 14.54 -2.80 -26.03
CA ASN A 273 13.14 -2.39 -25.92
C ASN A 273 12.82 -1.53 -24.68
N PHE A 274 13.84 -1.08 -23.95
CA PHE A 274 13.73 -0.21 -22.79
C PHE A 274 14.45 1.12 -23.07
N ILE A 275 13.69 2.22 -23.03
CA ILE A 275 14.17 3.57 -23.33
C ILE A 275 14.38 4.30 -22.02
N LYS A 276 15.61 4.73 -21.76
CA LYS A 276 15.93 5.57 -20.61
C LYS A 276 15.36 6.97 -20.80
N LEU A 277 14.60 7.45 -19.82
CA LEU A 277 14.13 8.83 -19.77
C LEU A 277 15.13 9.75 -19.05
N ALA A 278 15.10 11.03 -19.41
CA ALA A 278 15.80 12.07 -18.67
C ALA A 278 15.27 12.16 -17.22
N LYS A 279 16.14 12.56 -16.28
CA LYS A 279 15.80 12.60 -14.85
C LYS A 279 14.76 13.68 -14.51
N ASP A 280 14.70 14.73 -15.32
CA ASP A 280 13.85 15.92 -15.20
C ASP A 280 12.65 15.89 -16.17
N VAL A 281 12.36 14.73 -16.78
CA VAL A 281 11.22 14.60 -17.70
C VAL A 281 9.90 14.91 -17.00
N TYR A 282 9.00 15.58 -17.72
CA TYR A 282 7.66 15.87 -17.23
C TYR A 282 6.78 14.61 -17.27
N THR A 283 6.72 13.88 -16.16
CA THR A 283 6.01 12.59 -16.06
C THR A 283 4.53 12.62 -16.48
N PRO A 284 3.73 13.67 -16.22
CA PRO A 284 2.32 13.69 -16.63
C PRO A 284 2.11 13.52 -18.14
N ASP A 285 2.97 14.11 -18.96
CA ASP A 285 2.93 13.94 -20.43
C ASP A 285 3.18 12.49 -20.83
N LEU A 286 4.14 11.84 -20.16
CA LEU A 286 4.45 10.42 -20.41
C LEU A 286 3.33 9.49 -19.96
N ILE A 287 2.71 9.77 -18.81
CA ILE A 287 1.55 9.00 -18.31
C ILE A 287 0.43 9.07 -19.35
N ALA A 288 0.09 10.26 -19.84
CA ALA A 288 -0.94 10.43 -20.87
C ALA A 288 -0.57 9.77 -22.22
N ALA A 289 0.72 9.63 -22.52
CA ALA A 289 1.22 9.05 -23.76
C ALA A 289 1.40 7.52 -23.75
N CYS A 290 1.34 6.88 -22.57
CA CYS A 290 1.54 5.44 -22.40
C CYS A 290 0.23 4.64 -22.49
N ASP A 291 0.35 3.32 -22.62
CA ASP A 291 -0.79 2.39 -22.64
C ASP A 291 -0.98 1.70 -21.29
N VAL A 292 0.11 1.50 -20.53
CA VAL A 292 0.10 0.88 -19.20
C VAL A 292 1.16 1.51 -18.30
N MET A 293 0.83 1.73 -17.03
CA MET A 293 1.76 2.05 -15.96
C MET A 293 2.26 0.77 -15.27
N LEU A 294 3.57 0.62 -15.06
CA LEU A 294 4.16 -0.44 -14.24
C LEU A 294 5.01 0.19 -13.12
N GLY A 295 4.63 -0.06 -11.86
CA GLY A 295 5.32 0.58 -10.74
C GLY A 295 4.82 0.24 -9.35
N LYS A 296 5.24 1.05 -8.38
CA LYS A 296 4.70 1.05 -7.01
C LYS A 296 3.58 2.09 -6.86
N ILE A 297 2.57 1.82 -6.04
CA ILE A 297 1.44 2.74 -5.84
C ILE A 297 1.85 3.87 -4.88
N GLY A 298 2.44 4.95 -5.38
CA GLY A 298 2.59 6.21 -4.63
C GLY A 298 1.56 7.24 -5.06
N TYR A 299 1.12 8.12 -4.14
CA TYR A 299 0.01 9.06 -4.38
C TYR A 299 0.10 9.86 -5.69
N GLY A 300 1.27 10.44 -6.00
CA GLY A 300 1.46 11.25 -7.22
C GLY A 300 1.21 10.44 -8.49
N THR A 301 1.91 9.31 -8.66
CA THR A 301 1.72 8.42 -9.82
C THR A 301 0.31 7.82 -9.87
N PHE A 302 -0.24 7.45 -8.70
CA PHE A 302 -1.59 6.91 -8.59
C PHE A 302 -2.65 7.92 -9.07
N SER A 303 -2.61 9.14 -8.55
CA SER A 303 -3.58 10.18 -8.88
C SER A 303 -3.51 10.58 -10.35
N GLU A 304 -2.30 10.73 -10.91
CA GLU A 304 -2.10 11.03 -12.33
C GLU A 304 -2.57 9.87 -13.22
N ALA A 305 -2.21 8.62 -12.92
CA ALA A 305 -2.67 7.46 -13.68
C ALA A 305 -4.20 7.33 -13.66
N LEU A 306 -4.83 7.59 -12.51
CA LEU A 306 -6.28 7.57 -12.36
C LEU A 306 -6.95 8.69 -13.18
N ALA A 307 -6.41 9.91 -13.12
CA ALA A 307 -6.92 11.06 -13.88
C ALA A 307 -6.82 10.87 -15.40
N TYR A 308 -5.73 10.28 -15.88
CA TYR A 308 -5.54 9.97 -17.30
C TYR A 308 -6.11 8.62 -17.73
N LYS A 309 -6.84 7.92 -16.85
CA LYS A 309 -7.46 6.62 -17.12
C LYS A 309 -6.46 5.58 -17.65
N LEU A 310 -5.21 5.65 -17.17
CA LEU A 310 -4.14 4.74 -17.54
C LEU A 310 -4.20 3.47 -16.68
N PRO A 311 -4.33 2.26 -17.27
CA PRO A 311 -4.23 1.01 -16.53
C PRO A 311 -2.92 0.92 -15.76
N PHE A 312 -2.99 0.53 -14.49
CA PHE A 312 -1.87 0.48 -13.56
C PHE A 312 -1.61 -0.96 -13.10
N VAL A 313 -0.52 -1.53 -13.59
CA VAL A 313 0.07 -2.75 -13.07
C VAL A 313 0.98 -2.41 -11.91
N PHE A 314 0.63 -2.84 -10.70
CA PHE A 314 1.36 -2.47 -9.50
C PHE A 314 1.91 -3.67 -8.75
N VAL A 315 2.98 -3.44 -8.01
CA VAL A 315 3.58 -4.42 -7.10
C VAL A 315 3.46 -3.88 -5.68
N ARG A 316 3.04 -4.76 -4.78
CA ARG A 316 2.77 -4.41 -3.38
C ARG A 316 4.03 -4.03 -2.63
N ARG A 317 3.86 -3.14 -1.66
CA ARG A 317 4.92 -2.71 -0.76
C ARG A 317 4.71 -3.20 0.65
N ASP A 318 5.80 -3.69 1.22
CA ASP A 318 5.85 -4.17 2.58
C ASP A 318 5.81 -2.96 3.53
N TYR A 319 4.88 -2.98 4.48
CA TYR A 319 4.73 -1.97 5.54
C TYR A 319 4.43 -0.55 5.05
N PHE A 320 3.80 -0.42 3.88
CA PHE A 320 3.33 0.86 3.37
C PHE A 320 1.82 1.03 3.58
N ASN A 321 1.44 1.67 4.68
CA ASN A 321 0.08 1.63 5.23
C ASN A 321 -0.97 2.39 4.42
N GLU A 322 -0.54 3.30 3.54
CA GLU A 322 -1.42 4.04 2.63
C GLU A 322 -1.85 3.18 1.41
N GLU A 323 -1.02 2.24 0.96
CA GLU A 323 -1.23 1.46 -0.27
C GLU A 323 -2.61 0.76 -0.34
N PRO A 324 -3.14 0.14 0.73
CA PRO A 324 -4.44 -0.52 0.66
C PRO A 324 -5.59 0.41 0.27
N PHE A 325 -5.54 1.69 0.65
CA PHE A 325 -6.56 2.70 0.34
C PHE A 325 -6.47 3.13 -1.12
N LEU A 326 -5.26 3.40 -1.60
CA LEU A 326 -5.02 3.73 -3.00
C LEU A 326 -5.36 2.56 -3.93
N ARG A 327 -4.98 1.33 -3.54
CA ARG A 327 -5.33 0.09 -4.26
C ARG A 327 -6.84 -0.08 -4.36
N ASN A 328 -7.56 0.06 -3.24
CA ASN A 328 -9.02 -0.08 -3.23
C ASN A 328 -9.67 0.89 -4.22
N MET A 329 -9.16 2.12 -4.30
CA MET A 329 -9.62 3.10 -5.27
C MET A 329 -9.26 2.70 -6.72
N LEU A 330 -8.01 2.26 -7.00
CA LEU A 330 -7.63 1.74 -8.34
C LEU A 330 -8.55 0.60 -8.79
N GLU A 331 -8.85 -0.35 -7.90
CA GLU A 331 -9.71 -1.49 -8.19
C GLU A 331 -11.16 -1.08 -8.40
N TYR A 332 -11.67 -0.14 -7.59
CA TYR A 332 -13.02 0.40 -7.72
C TYR A 332 -13.26 1.05 -9.09
N TYR A 333 -12.30 1.86 -9.57
CA TYR A 333 -12.37 2.49 -10.90
C TYR A 333 -11.81 1.60 -12.03
N GLN A 334 -11.68 0.29 -11.80
CA GLN A 334 -11.24 -0.70 -12.80
C GLN A 334 -9.89 -0.38 -13.47
N GLY A 335 -8.98 0.26 -12.72
CA GLY A 335 -7.67 0.68 -13.21
C GLY A 335 -6.50 -0.18 -12.74
N GLY A 336 -6.69 -1.06 -11.74
CA GLY A 336 -5.60 -1.80 -11.11
C GLY A 336 -5.42 -3.25 -11.56
N VAL A 337 -4.17 -3.67 -11.78
CA VAL A 337 -3.75 -5.08 -11.85
C VAL A 337 -2.60 -5.31 -10.87
N GLU A 338 -2.83 -6.12 -9.84
CA GLU A 338 -1.76 -6.52 -8.92
C GLU A 338 -0.85 -7.57 -9.59
N MET A 339 0.46 -7.27 -9.61
CA MET A 339 1.53 -8.20 -9.97
C MET A 339 2.26 -8.64 -8.70
N ILE A 340 2.44 -9.95 -8.54
CA ILE A 340 3.21 -10.49 -7.43
C ILE A 340 4.71 -10.19 -7.60
N ARG A 341 5.40 -9.92 -6.49
CA ARG A 341 6.83 -9.52 -6.49
C ARG A 341 7.72 -10.50 -7.25
N ARG A 342 7.50 -11.82 -7.13
CA ARG A 342 8.24 -12.86 -7.87
C ARG A 342 8.20 -12.64 -9.39
N ASP A 343 7.03 -12.32 -9.92
CA ASP A 343 6.85 -12.18 -11.38
C ASP A 343 7.47 -10.88 -11.88
N LEU A 344 7.48 -9.82 -11.05
CA LEU A 344 8.27 -8.62 -11.30
C LEU A 344 9.76 -8.97 -11.43
N LEU A 345 10.33 -9.64 -10.42
CA LEU A 345 11.76 -9.94 -10.35
C LEU A 345 12.24 -10.89 -11.45
N THR A 346 11.40 -11.84 -11.85
CA THR A 346 11.74 -12.86 -12.85
C THR A 346 11.46 -12.41 -14.29
N GLY A 347 10.73 -11.32 -14.49
CA GLY A 347 10.38 -10.79 -15.82
C GLY A 347 9.08 -11.35 -16.40
N HIS A 348 8.23 -12.01 -15.62
CA HIS A 348 6.97 -12.59 -16.13
C HIS A 348 5.84 -11.55 -16.24
N TRP A 349 6.09 -10.41 -16.90
CA TRP A 349 5.16 -9.28 -16.88
C TRP A 349 4.03 -9.39 -17.91
N ARG A 350 4.27 -10.09 -19.03
CA ARG A 350 3.34 -10.22 -20.17
C ARG A 350 1.87 -10.48 -19.77
N PRO A 351 1.53 -11.48 -18.92
CA PRO A 351 0.13 -11.75 -18.58
C PRO A 351 -0.55 -10.58 -17.85
N TYR A 352 0.21 -9.82 -17.07
CA TYR A 352 -0.30 -8.66 -16.32
C TYR A 352 -0.51 -7.46 -17.24
N LEU A 353 0.42 -7.24 -18.17
CA LEU A 353 0.34 -6.16 -19.17
C LEU A 353 -0.83 -6.37 -20.15
N GLU A 354 -0.99 -7.59 -20.66
CA GLU A 354 -2.13 -7.96 -21.52
C GLU A 354 -3.46 -7.81 -20.79
N ARG A 355 -3.53 -8.23 -19.52
CA ARG A 355 -4.70 -8.01 -18.68
C ARG A 355 -4.98 -6.53 -18.47
N ALA A 356 -3.95 -5.71 -18.25
CA ALA A 356 -4.12 -4.27 -18.06
C ALA A 356 -4.73 -3.59 -19.29
N LEU A 357 -4.36 -4.00 -20.51
CA LEU A 357 -4.99 -3.49 -21.73
C LEU A 357 -6.46 -3.87 -21.89
N SER A 358 -6.90 -4.94 -21.24
CA SER A 358 -8.32 -5.34 -21.26
C SER A 358 -9.19 -4.50 -20.31
N LEU A 359 -8.56 -3.74 -19.41
CA LEU A 359 -9.26 -2.88 -18.46
C LEU A 359 -9.86 -1.65 -19.14
N LYS A 360 -10.92 -1.12 -18.52
CA LYS A 360 -11.57 0.13 -18.92
C LYS A 360 -11.64 1.06 -17.71
N PRO A 361 -10.53 1.74 -17.36
CA PRO A 361 -10.51 2.64 -16.22
C PRO A 361 -11.60 3.72 -16.36
N CYS A 362 -12.39 3.92 -15.31
CA CYS A 362 -13.65 4.70 -15.37
C CYS A 362 -13.72 5.83 -14.34
N TYR A 363 -12.59 6.47 -14.04
CA TYR A 363 -12.58 7.62 -13.15
C TYR A 363 -13.27 8.82 -13.79
N GLU A 364 -14.40 9.27 -13.22
CA GLU A 364 -15.20 10.40 -13.74
C GLU A 364 -15.34 11.54 -12.73
N ASP A 365 -14.69 11.46 -11.57
CA ASP A 365 -14.72 12.53 -10.57
C ASP A 365 -13.76 13.68 -10.95
N GLY A 366 -13.86 14.80 -10.23
CA GLY A 366 -13.10 16.01 -10.54
C GLY A 366 -11.58 15.84 -10.38
N ILE A 367 -10.82 16.42 -11.32
CA ILE A 367 -9.35 16.47 -11.35
C ILE A 367 -8.78 17.88 -11.11
N ASN A 368 -9.64 18.85 -10.75
CA ASN A 368 -9.27 20.24 -10.50
C ASN A 368 -8.98 20.52 -9.02
N GLY A 369 -8.56 19.51 -8.26
CA GLY A 369 -8.34 19.61 -6.82
C GLY A 369 -7.35 20.71 -6.43
N GLY A 370 -6.32 20.94 -7.26
CA GLY A 370 -5.35 22.02 -7.03
C GLY A 370 -5.99 23.41 -7.00
N GLU A 371 -6.90 23.68 -7.94
CA GLU A 371 -7.62 24.96 -8.03
C GLU A 371 -8.59 25.12 -6.86
N VAL A 372 -9.35 24.06 -6.57
CA VAL A 372 -10.34 24.04 -5.48
C VAL A 372 -9.65 24.24 -4.14
N ALA A 373 -8.56 23.53 -3.88
CA ALA A 373 -7.78 23.68 -2.66
C ALA A 373 -7.22 25.10 -2.53
N ALA A 374 -6.59 25.63 -3.58
CA ALA A 374 -6.05 27.00 -3.57
C ALA A 374 -7.14 28.05 -3.27
N ARG A 375 -8.34 27.91 -3.84
CA ARG A 375 -9.47 28.82 -3.55
C ARG A 375 -9.92 28.73 -2.10
N ILE A 376 -10.07 27.53 -1.54
CA ILE A 376 -10.46 27.36 -0.13
C ILE A 376 -9.38 27.95 0.80
N LEU A 377 -8.10 27.77 0.47
CA LEU A 377 -6.98 28.33 1.23
C LEU A 377 -6.97 29.86 1.20
N GLN A 378 -7.20 30.47 0.03
CA GLN A 378 -7.34 31.93 -0.10
C GLN A 378 -8.51 32.44 0.74
N ASP A 379 -9.68 31.83 0.59
CA ASP A 379 -10.90 32.21 1.31
C ASP A 379 -10.71 32.06 2.82
N THR A 380 -9.99 31.04 3.27
CA THR A 380 -9.64 30.84 4.68
C THR A 380 -8.70 31.94 5.17
N ALA A 381 -7.65 32.26 4.42
CA ALA A 381 -6.68 33.30 4.78
C ALA A 381 -7.35 34.68 4.95
N ILE A 382 -8.32 35.06 4.10
CA ILE A 382 -9.10 36.31 4.24
C ILE A 382 -10.19 36.25 5.33
N GLY A 383 -10.33 35.13 6.04
CA GLY A 383 -11.23 34.99 7.19
C GLY A 383 -12.64 34.48 6.87
N LYS A 384 -12.90 33.98 5.65
CA LYS A 384 -14.18 33.29 5.38
C LYS A 384 -14.22 31.99 6.17
N LYS A 385 -15.29 31.82 6.96
CA LYS A 385 -15.49 30.63 7.77
C LYS A 385 -16.09 29.51 6.95
N TYR A 386 -15.31 28.46 6.72
CA TYR A 386 -15.82 27.15 6.31
C TYR A 386 -16.17 26.34 7.55
N ALA A 387 -17.18 26.77 8.33
CA ALA A 387 -17.63 25.99 9.48
C ALA A 387 -18.70 24.99 9.06
N SER A 388 -18.40 23.69 9.11
CA SER A 388 -19.43 22.65 9.12
C SER A 388 -19.92 22.46 10.55
N ASN A 389 -21.10 22.99 10.87
CA ASN A 389 -21.69 22.82 12.20
C ASN A 389 -22.20 21.39 12.51
N LYS A 390 -22.02 20.36 11.65
CA LYS A 390 -22.85 19.14 11.79
C LYS A 390 -22.30 17.73 11.48
N PHE A 391 -21.01 17.48 11.18
CA PHE A 391 -20.61 16.09 10.83
C PHE A 391 -19.28 15.53 11.39
N SER A 392 -18.56 16.21 12.28
CA SER A 392 -17.20 15.79 12.69
C SER A 392 -17.15 14.60 13.67
N GLY A 393 -18.00 14.56 14.70
CA GLY A 393 -17.88 13.59 15.80
C GLY A 393 -18.02 12.12 15.38
N ALA A 394 -19.04 11.80 14.59
CA ALA A 394 -19.29 10.41 14.15
C ALA A 394 -18.23 9.90 13.16
N ARG A 395 -17.75 10.76 12.24
CA ARG A 395 -16.67 10.42 11.30
C ARG A 395 -15.35 10.23 12.04
N ARG A 396 -15.00 11.11 12.96
CA ARG A 396 -13.81 10.99 13.81
C ARG A 396 -13.85 9.75 14.69
N LEU A 397 -15.00 9.44 15.29
CA LEU A 397 -15.18 8.21 16.06
C LEU A 397 -14.99 6.97 15.17
N ARG A 398 -15.51 6.97 13.95
CA ARG A 398 -15.32 5.88 12.98
C ARG A 398 -13.85 5.72 12.59
N ASP A 399 -13.16 6.80 12.26
CA ASP A 399 -11.73 6.76 11.91
C ASP A 399 -10.89 6.32 13.12
N ALA A 400 -11.26 6.74 14.33
CA ALA A 400 -10.64 6.29 15.57
C ALA A 400 -10.91 4.80 15.87
N ILE A 401 -12.11 4.30 15.56
CA ILE A 401 -12.45 2.87 15.67
C ILE A 401 -11.65 2.06 14.66
N ILE A 402 -11.51 2.52 13.42
CA ILE A 402 -10.68 1.83 12.42
C ILE A 402 -9.22 1.85 12.83
N LEU A 403 -8.70 3.01 13.24
CA LEU A 403 -7.33 3.14 13.74
C LEU A 403 -7.12 2.20 14.92
N GLY A 404 -8.03 2.18 15.89
CA GLY A 404 -8.00 1.26 17.04
C GLY A 404 -8.10 -0.22 16.64
N TYR A 405 -8.95 -0.57 15.68
CA TYR A 405 -9.08 -1.92 15.14
C TYR A 405 -7.82 -2.37 14.40
N GLN A 406 -7.19 -1.48 13.62
CA GLN A 406 -5.94 -1.75 12.92
C GLN A 406 -4.76 -1.86 13.90
N LEU A 407 -4.73 -1.01 14.94
CA LEU A 407 -3.77 -1.05 16.04
C LEU A 407 -3.83 -2.32 16.90
N GLN A 408 -4.97 -3.03 16.92
CA GLN A 408 -5.15 -4.29 17.65
C GLN A 408 -4.73 -5.54 16.86
N ARG A 409 -4.31 -5.40 15.59
CA ARG A 409 -3.89 -6.55 14.78
C ARG A 409 -2.50 -7.05 15.19
N ALA A 410 -2.34 -8.37 15.13
CA ALA A 410 -1.04 -9.01 15.35
C ALA A 410 0.00 -8.50 14.32
N PRO A 411 1.27 -8.32 14.71
CA PRO A 411 2.35 -7.93 13.81
C PRO A 411 2.41 -8.84 12.58
N GLY A 412 2.54 -8.25 11.39
CA GLY A 412 2.57 -9.00 10.13
C GLY A 412 1.20 -9.52 9.73
N ARG A 413 0.15 -8.69 9.89
CA ARG A 413 -1.11 -8.82 9.17
C ARG A 413 -1.26 -7.67 8.18
N ASP A 414 -1.43 -7.98 6.90
CA ASP A 414 -1.80 -7.02 5.87
C ASP A 414 -2.93 -6.08 6.33
N ILE A 415 -2.71 -4.76 6.19
CA ILE A 415 -3.78 -3.78 6.39
C ILE A 415 -4.83 -4.03 5.30
N GLY A 416 -5.96 -4.59 5.74
CA GLY A 416 -7.17 -4.73 4.93
C GLY A 416 -8.19 -3.73 5.45
N ILE A 417 -8.78 -2.96 4.54
CA ILE A 417 -9.90 -2.06 4.86
C ILE A 417 -11.11 -2.94 5.17
N PRO A 418 -11.74 -2.83 6.35
CA PRO A 418 -12.95 -3.57 6.65
C PRO A 418 -14.06 -3.22 5.66
N GLU A 419 -14.81 -4.20 5.16
CA GLU A 419 -15.84 -3.98 4.12
C GLU A 419 -16.90 -2.95 4.53
N TRP A 420 -17.27 -2.92 5.81
CA TRP A 420 -18.23 -1.95 6.34
C TRP A 420 -17.72 -0.50 6.28
N TYR A 421 -16.41 -0.28 6.27
CA TYR A 421 -15.82 1.05 6.07
C TYR A 421 -16.00 1.50 4.62
N THR A 422 -15.70 0.61 3.67
CA THR A 422 -15.87 0.86 2.23
C THR A 422 -17.34 1.08 1.86
N LEU A 423 -18.27 0.35 2.47
CA LEU A 423 -19.71 0.53 2.23
C LEU A 423 -20.22 1.87 2.77
N ALA A 424 -19.75 2.31 3.93
CA ALA A 424 -20.16 3.58 4.53
C ALA A 424 -19.64 4.83 3.79
N GLU A 425 -18.54 4.71 3.02
CA GLU A 425 -18.12 5.74 2.06
C GLU A 425 -19.06 5.84 0.86
N ASN A 426 -19.46 4.68 0.33
CA ASN A 426 -20.37 4.60 -0.80
C ASN A 426 -21.82 5.03 -0.44
N GLU A 427 -22.28 4.80 0.80
CA GLU A 427 -23.65 5.18 1.22
C GLU A 427 -23.82 6.69 1.46
N LEU A 428 -22.73 7.44 1.69
CA LEU A 428 -22.76 8.90 1.75
C LEU A 428 -22.75 9.56 0.36
N GLY A 429 -22.61 8.77 -0.71
CA GLY A 429 -22.78 9.15 -2.12
C GLY A 429 -23.91 8.37 -2.82
N LEU A 430 -25.14 8.90 -2.76
CA LEU A 430 -26.27 8.65 -3.67
C LEU A 430 -26.44 7.21 -4.27
N ARG A 431 -27.18 6.28 -3.60
CA ARG A 431 -28.31 5.48 -4.17
C ARG A 431 -28.97 4.48 -3.16
N PRO A 432 -30.19 3.98 -3.43
CA PRO A 432 -31.14 3.48 -2.42
C PRO A 432 -30.90 2.04 -1.95
N ALA A 433 -31.35 1.79 -0.73
CA ALA A 433 -31.26 0.55 0.05
C ALA A 433 -31.55 -0.75 -0.72
N LEU A 434 -30.77 -1.78 -0.42
CA LEU A 434 -31.10 -3.19 -0.67
C LEU A 434 -31.78 -3.81 0.58
N PRO A 435 -32.64 -4.83 0.39
CA PRO A 435 -33.67 -5.21 1.35
C PRO A 435 -33.13 -5.93 2.58
N SER A 436 -33.80 -5.70 3.70
CA SER A 436 -33.54 -6.28 5.01
C SER A 436 -33.53 -7.82 4.96
N VAL A 437 -32.45 -8.43 5.44
CA VAL A 437 -32.39 -9.87 5.72
C VAL A 437 -32.92 -10.11 7.13
N GLY A 438 -33.95 -10.96 7.24
CA GLY A 438 -34.63 -11.34 8.48
C GLY A 438 -33.77 -12.20 9.43
N PRO A 439 -34.29 -12.51 10.63
CA PRO A 439 -33.49 -13.02 11.74
C PRO A 439 -33.03 -14.48 11.52
N TYR A 440 -31.75 -14.71 11.80
CA TYR A 440 -31.08 -16.01 11.81
C TYR A 440 -31.68 -16.95 12.87
N GLU A 441 -32.18 -18.11 12.45
CA GLU A 441 -32.40 -19.26 13.32
C GLU A 441 -31.06 -19.88 13.73
N LYS A 442 -30.80 -19.89 15.04
CA LYS A 442 -29.76 -20.71 15.69
C LYS A 442 -30.39 -22.01 16.14
N SER A 443 -30.00 -23.13 15.53
CA SER A 443 -29.64 -24.41 16.17
C SER A 443 -29.75 -25.53 15.14
N THR A 444 -28.65 -26.25 14.87
CA THR A 444 -28.59 -27.69 14.42
C THR A 444 -27.26 -28.09 13.74
N LEU A 445 -26.25 -27.23 13.61
CA LEU A 445 -25.00 -27.57 12.89
C LEU A 445 -23.95 -28.37 13.68
N ALA A 446 -24.29 -28.95 14.84
CA ALA A 446 -23.30 -29.59 15.71
C ALA A 446 -22.93 -31.03 15.30
N GLU A 447 -23.69 -31.72 14.44
CA GLU A 447 -23.56 -33.18 14.28
C GLU A 447 -23.08 -33.70 12.90
N SER A 448 -22.92 -32.90 11.85
CA SER A 448 -22.75 -33.45 10.48
C SER A 448 -21.32 -33.46 9.90
N CYS A 449 -20.26 -33.42 10.70
CA CYS A 449 -18.89 -33.20 10.18
C CYS A 449 -18.01 -34.47 10.03
N ILE A 450 -18.55 -35.66 10.25
CA ILE A 450 -17.81 -36.94 10.09
C ILE A 450 -18.07 -37.57 8.71
N GLU A 451 -18.98 -37.03 7.89
CA GLU A 451 -19.39 -37.69 6.64
C GLU A 451 -18.41 -37.59 5.46
N ASN A 452 -17.36 -36.74 5.52
CA ASN A 452 -16.50 -36.45 4.34
C ASN A 452 -15.09 -37.08 4.36
N PHE A 453 -14.62 -37.61 5.49
CA PHE A 453 -13.33 -38.31 5.59
C PHE A 453 -13.45 -39.55 6.47
N GLU A 454 -12.96 -40.69 5.98
CA GLU A 454 -12.78 -41.91 6.77
C GLU A 454 -11.36 -41.92 7.36
N ILE A 455 -11.24 -42.12 8.68
CA ILE A 455 -9.94 -42.25 9.34
C ILE A 455 -9.46 -43.70 9.15
N LEU A 456 -8.57 -43.91 8.18
CA LEU A 456 -7.99 -45.23 7.91
C LEU A 456 -7.02 -45.67 9.01
N HIS A 457 -6.22 -44.74 9.54
CA HIS A 457 -5.21 -44.98 10.58
C HIS A 457 -5.04 -43.75 11.49
N GLY A 458 -4.88 -43.99 12.80
CA GLY A 458 -4.67 -42.95 13.82
C GLY A 458 -5.93 -42.60 14.62
N ASP A 459 -5.80 -41.60 15.50
CA ASP A 459 -6.90 -41.11 16.34
C ASP A 459 -6.83 -39.58 16.46
N LEU A 460 -7.98 -38.95 16.72
CA LEU A 460 -8.14 -37.51 16.87
C LEU A 460 -7.69 -37.01 18.25
N HIS A 461 -7.46 -37.92 19.20
CA HIS A 461 -7.02 -37.63 20.58
C HIS A 461 -7.91 -36.60 21.30
N ASP A 462 -9.19 -36.50 20.93
CA ASP A 462 -10.17 -35.52 21.41
C ASP A 462 -9.72 -34.05 21.33
N LEU A 463 -8.84 -33.72 20.38
CA LEU A 463 -8.31 -32.37 20.21
C LEU A 463 -9.24 -31.50 19.33
N PRO A 464 -9.91 -30.45 19.88
CA PRO A 464 -10.91 -29.68 19.14
C PRO A 464 -10.33 -28.91 17.94
N ASP A 465 -9.05 -28.53 18.01
CA ASP A 465 -8.32 -27.86 16.93
C ASP A 465 -8.01 -28.81 15.76
N THR A 466 -7.72 -30.10 16.03
CA THR A 466 -7.61 -31.14 14.99
C THR A 466 -8.94 -31.34 14.27
N MET A 467 -10.05 -31.39 15.01
CA MET A 467 -11.39 -31.46 14.42
C MET A 467 -11.71 -30.24 13.56
N ALA A 468 -11.39 -29.04 14.04
CA ALA A 468 -11.57 -27.81 13.26
C ALA A 468 -10.72 -27.80 11.98
N PHE A 469 -9.49 -28.32 12.04
CA PHE A 469 -8.62 -28.47 10.88
C PHE A 469 -9.20 -29.43 9.84
N LEU A 470 -9.67 -30.62 10.25
CA LEU A 470 -10.28 -31.59 9.33
C LEU A 470 -11.56 -31.05 8.67
N LYS A 471 -12.40 -30.32 9.43
CA LYS A 471 -13.57 -29.62 8.87
C LYS A 471 -13.16 -28.60 7.81
N SER A 472 -12.10 -27.85 8.08
CA SER A 472 -11.57 -26.86 7.13
C SER A 472 -11.00 -27.53 5.88
N LEU A 473 -10.31 -28.66 6.03
CA LEU A 473 -9.77 -29.47 4.94
C LEU A 473 -10.90 -30.05 4.07
N ALA A 474 -11.96 -30.59 4.68
CA ALA A 474 -13.12 -31.15 3.97
C ALA A 474 -13.87 -30.07 3.18
N GLY A 475 -13.98 -28.87 3.76
CA GLY A 475 -14.59 -27.70 3.13
C GLY A 475 -13.85 -27.20 1.87
N LEU A 476 -12.66 -27.72 1.55
CA LEU A 476 -11.97 -27.41 0.30
C LEU A 476 -12.51 -28.17 -0.92
N ASN A 477 -13.17 -29.31 -0.70
CA ASN A 477 -13.73 -30.14 -1.77
C ASN A 477 -15.18 -29.72 -2.14
N CYS A 478 -15.92 -29.13 -1.19
CA CYS A 478 -17.26 -28.61 -1.44
C CYS A 478 -17.16 -27.26 -2.18
N GLY A 479 -17.65 -27.19 -3.43
CA GLY A 479 -17.72 -25.94 -4.18
C GLY A 479 -18.45 -24.84 -3.40
N VAL A 480 -17.88 -23.64 -3.35
CA VAL A 480 -18.40 -22.53 -2.53
C VAL A 480 -19.42 -21.71 -3.34
N GLU A 481 -20.63 -21.56 -2.80
CA GLU A 481 -21.65 -20.64 -3.31
C GLU A 481 -21.13 -19.19 -3.31
N SER A 482 -21.29 -18.48 -4.42
CA SER A 482 -20.80 -17.11 -4.57
C SER A 482 -21.64 -16.14 -3.73
N GLY A 483 -21.14 -15.71 -2.57
CA GLY A 483 -21.98 -14.86 -1.72
C GLY A 483 -21.30 -14.16 -0.54
N LYS A 484 -20.20 -13.41 -0.75
CA LYS A 484 -19.87 -12.10 -0.11
C LYS A 484 -18.42 -11.70 -0.44
N ASN A 485 -18.17 -10.40 -0.63
CA ASN A 485 -16.88 -9.88 -1.14
C ASN A 485 -15.68 -10.10 -0.20
N THR A 486 -15.89 -10.48 1.06
CA THR A 486 -14.84 -10.79 2.04
C THR A 486 -14.13 -12.11 1.73
N GLU A 487 -14.72 -12.91 0.85
CA GLU A 487 -14.24 -14.25 0.53
C GLU A 487 -13.17 -14.25 -0.57
N LYS A 488 -12.95 -13.18 -1.34
CA LYS A 488 -12.03 -13.21 -2.50
C LYS A 488 -10.57 -13.60 -2.18
N ARG A 489 -10.06 -13.29 -0.97
CA ARG A 489 -8.69 -13.65 -0.53
C ARG A 489 -8.59 -15.10 -0.07
N GLN A 490 -9.47 -15.51 0.85
CA GLN A 490 -9.60 -16.90 1.28
C GLN A 490 -9.95 -17.83 0.10
N PHE A 491 -10.65 -17.32 -0.90
CA PHE A 491 -11.02 -18.04 -2.12
C PHE A 491 -9.79 -18.46 -2.93
N ARG A 492 -8.75 -17.63 -3.06
CA ARG A 492 -7.53 -18.00 -3.82
C ARG A 492 -6.72 -19.09 -3.12
N GLU A 493 -6.48 -18.97 -1.82
CA GLU A 493 -5.78 -19.98 -1.03
C GLU A 493 -6.56 -21.31 -1.03
N ARG A 494 -7.90 -21.25 -0.85
CA ARG A 494 -8.77 -22.43 -0.90
C ARG A 494 -8.76 -23.10 -2.27
N MET A 495 -8.88 -22.35 -3.35
CA MET A 495 -8.81 -22.88 -4.72
C MET A 495 -7.43 -23.45 -5.05
N ALA A 496 -6.35 -22.84 -4.57
CA ALA A 496 -5.00 -23.36 -4.76
C ALA A 496 -4.79 -24.67 -3.98
N ALA A 497 -5.27 -24.73 -2.73
CA ALA A 497 -5.19 -25.90 -1.88
C ALA A 497 -6.09 -27.04 -2.36
N SER A 498 -7.30 -26.75 -2.84
CA SER A 498 -8.16 -27.78 -3.44
C SER A 498 -7.55 -28.38 -4.70
N GLY A 499 -6.78 -27.58 -5.43
CA GLY A 499 -6.11 -27.97 -6.66
C GLY A 499 -4.91 -28.90 -6.48
N ILE A 500 -4.35 -29.06 -5.27
CA ILE A 500 -3.17 -29.92 -5.05
C ILE A 500 -3.50 -31.34 -4.59
N PHE A 501 -4.72 -31.58 -4.09
CA PHE A 501 -5.13 -32.89 -3.59
C PHE A 501 -5.92 -33.71 -4.62
N ASN A 502 -5.66 -35.02 -4.62
CA ASN A 502 -6.52 -36.04 -5.17
C ASN A 502 -7.40 -36.54 -4.04
N TRP A 503 -8.65 -36.03 -3.98
CA TRP A 503 -9.56 -36.26 -2.86
C TRP A 503 -10.05 -37.71 -2.70
N GLU A 504 -9.82 -38.55 -3.70
CA GLU A 504 -10.13 -39.99 -3.67
C GLU A 504 -8.95 -40.83 -3.14
N ASP A 505 -7.77 -40.23 -2.97
CA ASP A 505 -6.55 -40.88 -2.49
C ASP A 505 -6.27 -40.51 -1.02
N GLU A 506 -5.42 -41.29 -0.35
CA GLU A 506 -5.04 -41.10 1.06
C GLU A 506 -4.39 -39.71 1.31
N ILE A 507 -4.78 -39.05 2.41
CA ILE A 507 -4.18 -37.80 2.90
C ILE A 507 -3.70 -38.00 4.33
N PHE A 508 -2.43 -37.68 4.59
CA PHE A 508 -1.84 -37.77 5.91
C PHE A 508 -1.97 -36.42 6.63
N VAL A 509 -2.52 -36.42 7.85
CA VAL A 509 -2.64 -35.23 8.68
C VAL A 509 -1.77 -35.39 9.93
N ALA A 510 -0.91 -34.40 10.18
CA ALA A 510 -0.06 -34.35 11.37
C ALA A 510 -0.31 -33.05 12.14
N ARG A 511 -0.19 -33.13 13.47
CA ARG A 511 -0.27 -31.98 14.39
C ARG A 511 1.01 -31.88 15.22
N ALA A 512 1.56 -30.68 15.32
CA ALA A 512 2.65 -30.36 16.24
C ALA A 512 2.25 -29.18 17.13
N PRO A 513 2.18 -29.34 18.47
CA PRO A 513 1.91 -28.22 19.36
C PRO A 513 3.08 -27.22 19.32
N GLY A 514 2.77 -25.93 19.44
CA GLY A 514 3.78 -24.92 19.69
C GLY A 514 4.45 -25.14 21.04
N ARG A 515 5.64 -24.57 21.24
CA ARG A 515 6.39 -24.70 22.48
C ARG A 515 6.82 -23.33 22.99
N LEU A 516 6.65 -23.10 24.29
CA LEU A 516 7.24 -21.97 25.00
C LEU A 516 8.52 -22.44 25.69
N ASP A 517 9.62 -21.78 25.34
CA ASP A 517 10.94 -22.00 25.95
C ASP A 517 11.30 -20.74 26.76
N VAL A 518 11.40 -20.86 28.08
CA VAL A 518 11.82 -19.74 28.97
C VAL A 518 13.28 -19.90 29.36
N MET A 519 14.10 -18.90 29.03
CA MET A 519 15.47 -18.77 29.51
C MET A 519 15.50 -17.91 30.78
N GLY A 520 16.12 -18.41 31.85
CA GLY A 520 16.30 -17.68 33.11
C GLY A 520 17.66 -16.98 33.16
N GLY A 521 17.78 -15.80 33.76
CA GLY A 521 18.93 -14.89 33.62
C GLY A 521 20.32 -15.38 34.08
N ILE A 522 20.45 -16.53 34.76
CA ILE A 522 21.76 -17.19 35.00
C ILE A 522 22.11 -18.20 33.89
N ALA A 523 21.12 -18.64 33.12
CA ALA A 523 21.26 -19.64 32.06
C ALA A 523 21.67 -19.06 30.69
N ASP A 524 21.75 -17.73 30.55
CA ASP A 524 22.20 -17.07 29.31
C ASP A 524 23.63 -17.47 28.91
N TYR A 525 24.44 -17.97 29.85
CA TYR A 525 25.80 -18.47 29.58
C TYR A 525 25.89 -20.00 29.44
N SER A 526 24.91 -20.76 29.95
CA SER A 526 24.94 -22.24 29.94
C SER A 526 24.03 -22.87 28.88
N GLY A 527 23.13 -22.09 28.27
CA GLY A 527 22.11 -22.60 27.34
C GLY A 527 21.01 -23.42 28.02
N SER A 528 20.84 -23.29 29.35
CA SER A 528 19.88 -24.09 30.11
C SER A 528 18.46 -23.53 29.98
N LEU A 529 17.49 -24.39 29.63
CA LEU A 529 16.07 -24.04 29.53
C LEU A 529 15.40 -24.29 30.88
N VAL A 530 14.73 -23.28 31.43
CA VAL A 530 14.12 -23.37 32.78
C VAL A 530 12.69 -23.89 32.71
N LEU A 531 12.00 -23.66 31.60
CA LEU A 531 10.64 -24.16 31.38
C LEU A 531 10.45 -24.50 29.90
N GLN A 532 9.97 -25.71 29.64
CA GLN A 532 9.53 -26.18 28.32
C GLN A 532 8.09 -26.67 28.46
N MET A 533 7.13 -25.91 27.96
CA MET A 533 5.73 -26.34 27.95
C MET A 533 5.12 -26.17 26.56
N PRO A 534 4.31 -27.13 26.09
CA PRO A 534 3.44 -26.91 24.94
C PRO A 534 2.52 -25.72 25.19
N ILE A 535 2.30 -24.91 24.16
CA ILE A 535 1.28 -23.84 24.18
C ILE A 535 -0.04 -24.35 23.59
N LYS A 536 -1.09 -23.55 23.72
CA LYS A 536 -2.42 -23.88 23.19
C LYS A 536 -2.42 -23.94 21.65
N GLU A 537 -1.59 -23.12 21.03
CA GLU A 537 -1.42 -23.01 19.59
C GLU A 537 -0.70 -24.24 19.04
N ALA A 538 -1.14 -24.72 17.88
CA ALA A 538 -0.54 -25.85 17.19
C ALA A 538 -0.46 -25.60 15.69
N CYS A 539 0.44 -26.32 15.02
CA CYS A 539 0.56 -26.36 13.58
C CYS A 539 0.01 -27.70 13.08
N HIS A 540 -0.90 -27.65 12.12
CA HIS A 540 -1.43 -28.82 11.42
C HIS A 540 -0.93 -28.81 9.98
N VAL A 541 -0.58 -30.00 9.48
CA VAL A 541 -0.13 -30.18 8.10
C VAL A 541 -0.91 -31.34 7.50
N ALA A 542 -1.49 -31.11 6.33
CA ALA A 542 -2.03 -32.16 5.47
C ALA A 542 -1.05 -32.41 4.31
N VAL A 543 -0.66 -33.67 4.10
CA VAL A 543 0.32 -34.09 3.09
C VAL A 543 -0.24 -35.24 2.28
N GLN A 544 -0.09 -35.18 0.97
CA GLN A 544 -0.40 -36.29 0.07
C GLN A 544 0.78 -36.52 -0.88
N ARG A 545 1.19 -37.77 -1.03
CA ARG A 545 2.24 -38.16 -1.97
C ARG A 545 1.62 -38.68 -3.26
N ASN A 546 1.82 -37.95 -4.35
CA ASN A 546 1.30 -38.31 -5.67
C ASN A 546 2.42 -38.83 -6.58
N HIS A 547 2.12 -39.83 -7.40
CA HIS A 547 3.02 -40.25 -8.48
C HIS A 547 3.13 -39.11 -9.52
N PRO A 548 4.30 -38.83 -10.12
CA PRO A 548 4.46 -37.72 -11.08
C PRO A 548 3.51 -37.77 -12.27
N SER A 549 3.00 -38.94 -12.66
CA SER A 549 1.99 -39.04 -13.73
C SER A 549 0.57 -38.70 -13.29
N LYS A 550 0.31 -38.58 -11.98
CA LYS A 550 -1.01 -38.36 -11.36
C LYS A 550 -1.08 -37.08 -10.52
N HIS A 551 0.00 -36.31 -10.46
CA HIS A 551 0.01 -35.08 -9.67
C HIS A 551 -0.78 -33.96 -10.37
N LYS A 552 -1.51 -33.16 -9.58
CA LYS A 552 -2.22 -31.99 -10.10
C LYS A 552 -1.34 -30.75 -9.98
N LEU A 553 -0.77 -30.34 -11.11
CA LEU A 553 0.07 -29.16 -11.18
C LEU A 553 -0.76 -27.89 -11.39
N TRP A 554 -0.36 -26.80 -10.74
CA TRP A 554 -0.86 -25.47 -11.10
C TRP A 554 -0.40 -25.08 -12.51
N LYS A 555 -1.16 -24.21 -13.18
CA LYS A 555 -0.92 -23.84 -14.59
C LYS A 555 0.51 -23.38 -14.87
N HIS A 556 1.12 -22.61 -13.97
CA HIS A 556 2.49 -22.13 -14.13
C HIS A 556 3.53 -23.24 -13.93
N ALA A 557 3.31 -24.18 -13.00
CA ALA A 557 4.18 -25.35 -12.83
C ALA A 557 4.13 -26.28 -14.05
N LEU A 558 2.92 -26.47 -14.62
CA LEU A 558 2.73 -27.23 -15.86
C LEU A 558 3.46 -26.58 -17.04
N ALA A 559 3.35 -25.25 -17.19
CA ALA A 559 4.05 -24.51 -18.24
C ALA A 559 5.58 -24.65 -18.14
N ARG A 560 6.14 -24.63 -16.92
CA ARG A 560 7.58 -24.87 -16.71
C ARG A 560 8.02 -26.26 -17.15
N GLN A 561 7.21 -27.29 -16.91
CA GLN A 561 7.52 -28.65 -17.37
C GLN A 561 7.47 -28.75 -18.90
N GLN A 562 6.43 -28.18 -19.52
CA GLN A 562 6.27 -28.18 -20.98
C GLN A 562 7.43 -27.49 -21.69
N ALA A 563 7.93 -26.38 -21.15
CA ALA A 563 9.07 -25.64 -21.70
C ALA A 563 10.39 -26.43 -21.64
N LYS A 564 10.57 -27.32 -20.66
CA LYS A 564 11.78 -28.13 -20.49
C LYS A 564 11.84 -29.35 -21.42
N GLY A 565 10.72 -29.76 -22.02
CA GLY A 565 10.64 -30.90 -22.95
C GLY A 565 10.99 -32.27 -22.35
N GLN A 566 11.13 -32.35 -21.02
CA GLN A 566 11.41 -33.57 -20.27
C GLN A 566 10.08 -34.13 -19.72
N GLY A 567 9.99 -35.46 -19.58
CA GLY A 567 8.80 -36.14 -19.02
C GLY A 567 8.42 -35.65 -17.61
N PRO A 568 7.33 -36.17 -17.01
CA PRO A 568 6.78 -35.65 -15.76
C PRO A 568 7.82 -35.66 -14.62
N ILE A 569 8.17 -34.47 -14.13
CA ILE A 569 9.14 -34.27 -13.05
C ILE A 569 8.40 -34.19 -11.71
N PRO A 570 8.89 -34.79 -10.62
CA PRO A 570 8.31 -34.58 -9.30
C PRO A 570 8.38 -33.09 -8.90
N VAL A 571 7.27 -32.52 -8.45
CA VAL A 571 7.15 -31.12 -8.03
C VAL A 571 6.63 -31.09 -6.60
N LEU A 572 7.26 -30.28 -5.75
CA LEU A 572 6.73 -29.95 -4.44
C LEU A 572 5.79 -28.76 -4.58
N GLN A 573 4.58 -28.85 -4.02
CA GLN A 573 3.62 -27.76 -3.95
C GLN A 573 3.18 -27.58 -2.50
N ILE A 574 3.20 -26.34 -2.02
CA ILE A 574 2.84 -25.98 -0.66
C ILE A 574 1.85 -24.82 -0.74
N VAL A 575 0.75 -24.91 0.01
CA VAL A 575 -0.17 -23.80 0.24
C VAL A 575 -0.12 -23.43 1.71
N SER A 576 0.15 -22.17 2.01
CA SER A 576 0.15 -21.65 3.38
C SER A 576 -1.06 -20.75 3.58
N TYR A 577 -1.99 -21.20 4.42
CA TYR A 577 -3.18 -20.43 4.76
C TYR A 577 -2.84 -19.22 5.63
N GLY A 578 -3.42 -18.06 5.29
CA GLY A 578 -3.20 -16.81 6.04
C GLY A 578 -1.78 -16.25 5.90
N SER A 579 -1.05 -16.66 4.86
CA SER A 579 0.32 -16.23 4.53
C SER A 579 0.39 -14.82 3.94
N GLU A 580 -0.65 -14.40 3.20
CA GLU A 580 -0.89 -13.01 2.76
C GLU A 580 -0.92 -12.05 3.96
N LEU A 581 -1.27 -12.61 5.12
CA LEU A 581 -0.67 -12.34 6.43
C LEU A 581 0.51 -11.35 6.48
N SER A 582 1.68 -11.89 6.11
CA SER A 582 2.99 -11.63 6.71
C SER A 582 4.12 -11.55 5.66
N ASN A 583 3.84 -11.02 4.46
CA ASN A 583 4.75 -10.95 3.30
C ASN A 583 5.24 -12.32 2.81
N ARG A 584 4.50 -13.39 3.09
CA ARG A 584 4.79 -14.75 2.62
C ARG A 584 3.93 -15.06 1.41
N ALA A 585 4.50 -15.64 0.37
CA ALA A 585 3.70 -16.13 -0.76
C ALA A 585 2.70 -17.22 -0.29
N PRO A 586 1.42 -17.18 -0.71
CA PRO A 586 0.42 -18.16 -0.29
C PRO A 586 0.57 -19.53 -0.90
N THR A 587 1.26 -19.58 -2.03
CA THR A 587 1.55 -20.81 -2.75
C THR A 587 3.03 -20.82 -3.05
N PHE A 588 3.64 -21.99 -2.89
CA PHE A 588 5.01 -22.24 -3.26
C PHE A 588 5.08 -23.52 -4.07
N ASP A 589 5.90 -23.52 -5.13
CA ASP A 589 6.18 -24.72 -5.89
C ASP A 589 7.60 -24.75 -6.45
N MET A 590 8.20 -25.95 -6.49
CA MET A 590 9.48 -26.17 -7.14
C MET A 590 9.62 -27.59 -7.66
N ASP A 591 10.48 -27.77 -8.66
CA ASP A 591 10.87 -29.10 -9.11
C ASP A 591 11.75 -29.75 -8.03
N LEU A 592 11.36 -30.94 -7.55
CA LEU A 592 12.03 -31.64 -6.46
C LEU A 592 13.53 -31.88 -6.70
N PRO A 593 14.03 -32.09 -7.94
CA PRO A 593 15.47 -32.20 -8.19
C PRO A 593 16.32 -31.02 -7.71
N TYR A 594 15.76 -29.81 -7.56
CA TYR A 594 16.50 -28.67 -7.00
C TYR A 594 16.86 -28.84 -5.52
N LEU A 595 16.23 -29.79 -4.84
CA LEU A 595 16.50 -30.16 -3.45
C LEU A 595 17.32 -31.43 -3.32
N MET A 596 17.86 -31.94 -4.43
CA MET A 596 18.62 -33.17 -4.46
C MET A 596 20.06 -32.88 -4.91
N ASP A 597 21.03 -33.43 -4.18
CA ASP A 597 22.43 -33.55 -4.58
C ASP A 597 22.62 -35.00 -5.07
N GLY A 598 22.37 -35.23 -6.36
CA GLY A 598 22.26 -36.58 -6.92
C GLY A 598 21.00 -37.30 -6.43
N GLN A 599 21.15 -38.39 -5.68
CA GLN A 599 20.03 -39.14 -5.08
C GLN A 599 19.76 -38.78 -3.61
N GLN A 600 20.57 -37.91 -3.01
CA GLN A 600 20.43 -37.52 -1.61
C GLN A 600 19.81 -36.11 -1.50
N PRO A 601 18.98 -35.83 -0.49
CA PRO A 601 18.53 -34.47 -0.22
C PRO A 601 19.71 -33.53 0.06
N ILE A 602 19.61 -32.27 -0.38
CA ILE A 602 20.58 -31.23 -0.03
C ILE A 602 20.63 -30.99 1.49
N THR A 603 21.76 -30.50 1.99
CA THR A 603 21.89 -30.18 3.42
C THR A 603 20.97 -29.02 3.82
N TYR A 604 20.59 -28.99 5.10
CA TYR A 604 19.78 -27.91 5.66
C TYR A 604 20.39 -26.52 5.39
N GLU A 605 21.70 -26.36 5.59
CA GLU A 605 22.37 -25.08 5.36
C GLU A 605 22.29 -24.64 3.89
N LYS A 606 22.41 -25.58 2.95
CA LYS A 606 22.24 -25.30 1.51
C LYS A 606 20.80 -24.91 1.20
N ALA A 607 19.81 -25.65 1.71
CA ALA A 607 18.40 -25.34 1.54
C ALA A 607 18.03 -23.98 2.16
N TYR A 608 18.46 -23.72 3.40
CA TYR A 608 18.22 -22.46 4.10
C TYR A 608 18.81 -21.27 3.34
N LYS A 609 20.06 -21.38 2.87
CA LYS A 609 20.68 -20.33 2.04
C LYS A 609 19.93 -20.11 0.74
N PHE A 610 19.46 -21.18 0.09
CA PHE A 610 18.67 -21.10 -1.13
C PHE A 610 17.36 -20.33 -0.89
N PHE A 611 16.57 -20.72 0.13
CA PHE A 611 15.31 -20.04 0.46
C PHE A 611 15.50 -18.63 1.02
N ALA A 612 16.65 -18.33 1.65
CA ALA A 612 16.95 -17.00 2.17
C ALA A 612 17.21 -15.95 1.08
N GLN A 613 17.42 -16.35 -0.18
CA GLN A 613 17.60 -15.44 -1.31
C GLN A 613 16.31 -14.69 -1.68
N ASP A 614 15.15 -15.29 -1.42
CA ASP A 614 13.84 -14.65 -1.61
C ASP A 614 13.13 -14.51 -0.25
N PRO A 615 13.09 -13.30 0.33
CA PRO A 615 12.41 -13.04 1.60
C PRO A 615 10.96 -13.53 1.65
N SER A 616 10.24 -13.53 0.51
CA SER A 616 8.84 -13.97 0.41
C SER A 616 8.64 -15.48 0.44
N GLN A 617 9.72 -16.25 0.20
CA GLN A 617 9.75 -17.71 0.20
C GLN A 617 10.61 -18.29 1.33
N LYS A 618 11.29 -17.44 2.11
CA LYS A 618 12.13 -17.84 3.25
C LYS A 618 11.44 -18.76 4.25
N TRP A 619 10.12 -18.59 4.44
CA TRP A 619 9.30 -19.41 5.33
C TRP A 619 9.24 -20.89 4.91
N VAL A 620 9.40 -21.18 3.62
CA VAL A 620 9.40 -22.54 3.08
C VAL A 620 10.58 -23.33 3.64
N GLY A 621 11.74 -22.67 3.82
CA GLY A 621 12.91 -23.28 4.45
C GLY A 621 12.67 -23.77 5.89
N SER A 622 11.73 -23.18 6.62
CA SER A 622 11.35 -23.62 7.96
C SER A 622 10.52 -24.91 7.97
N ILE A 623 9.87 -25.26 6.87
CA ILE A 623 9.09 -26.51 6.72
C ILE A 623 10.01 -27.73 6.56
N TYR A 624 11.24 -27.53 6.09
CA TYR A 624 12.24 -28.61 5.95
C TYR A 624 12.91 -29.03 7.28
N CYS A 625 12.58 -28.37 8.40
CA CYS A 625 13.25 -28.62 9.68
C CYS A 625 12.57 -29.69 10.54
N ARG A 626 13.16 -30.89 10.60
CA ARG A 626 13.69 -31.57 11.81
C ARG A 626 14.02 -33.03 11.47
N ASN A 627 15.28 -33.29 11.14
CA ASN A 627 15.96 -34.52 11.53
C ASN A 627 17.24 -34.09 12.23
N ASN A 628 17.15 -33.91 13.54
CA ASN A 628 18.33 -33.84 14.39
C ASN A 628 18.60 -35.29 14.85
N PRO A 629 19.72 -35.93 14.49
CA PRO A 629 20.00 -37.34 14.85
C PRO A 629 20.28 -37.55 16.35
N ARG A 630 19.89 -36.62 17.23
CA ARG A 630 20.19 -36.69 18.66
C ARG A 630 18.98 -37.04 19.51
N PHE A 631 18.13 -37.97 19.09
CA PHE A 631 17.16 -38.62 19.98
C PHE A 631 16.78 -40.00 19.41
N ASP A 632 17.75 -40.91 19.42
CA ASP A 632 17.49 -42.34 19.67
C ASP A 632 17.89 -42.59 21.12
N VAL A 633 16.94 -42.47 22.06
CA VAL A 633 16.74 -43.27 23.28
C VAL A 633 15.31 -43.05 23.76
#